data_AF-A0A6M3XS12-F1
#
_entry.id   AF-A0A6M3XS12-F1
#
_cell.length_a   1.000
_cell.length_b   1.000
_cell.length_c   1.000
_cell.angle_alpha   90.00
_cell.angle_beta   90.00
_cell.angle_gamma   90.00
#
_symmetry.space_group_name_H-M   'P 1'
#
loop_
_entity.id
_entity.type
_entity.pdbx_description
1 polymer ?
#
loop_
_entity_poly.entity_id
_entity_poly.type
_entity_poly.pdbx_seq_one_letter_code
_entity_poly.pdbx_strand_id
1 'polypeptide(L)'
;MNFSKRTRKEVRGAIIGMVMGDASLYQGTYRDGSRKGNYLLNMSHSYRQRQYLEHKRDIINDLFDYRLIVRDTIAKAQGKTYPASRLLTRVHPRLSFIAKRIYIDRKKRITQWALDNITDEGLALWWLDDGCLHLNKPPQKGGDMIWGTYGFPKEDVELMRSWLTDKYGINLHILKHKRSGGYYLKRGLSEALKFSEIVRPYTPDSMRYKIAERSMFVQGPYSLSNNLQNSARPPLRGDDMVHACGNAG
;
A
#
# COMPACT_ATOMS: atom_id res chain seq x y z
N MET A 1 24.08 -7.26 -9.52
CA MET A 1 23.27 -6.11 -10.00
C MET A 1 23.76 -4.87 -9.27
N ASN A 2 24.30 -3.89 -10.00
CA ASN A 2 24.63 -2.59 -9.42
C ASN A 2 23.32 -1.86 -9.13
N PHE A 3 22.85 -1.89 -7.88
CA PHE A 3 21.77 -1.00 -7.46
C PHE A 3 22.34 0.41 -7.44
N SER A 4 22.04 1.20 -8.47
CA SER A 4 22.29 2.64 -8.44
C SER A 4 21.69 3.21 -7.15
N LYS A 5 22.47 4.01 -6.43
CA LYS A 5 22.04 4.61 -5.16
C LYS A 5 20.79 5.44 -5.41
N ARG A 6 19.72 5.14 -4.68
CA ARG A 6 18.43 5.86 -4.79
C ARG A 6 18.61 7.34 -4.45
N THR A 7 17.99 8.20 -5.26
CA THR A 7 17.99 9.64 -5.03
C THR A 7 17.17 10.01 -3.80
N ARG A 8 17.40 11.23 -3.27
CA ARG A 8 16.60 11.76 -2.16
C ARG A 8 15.11 11.85 -2.49
N LYS A 9 14.76 12.11 -3.76
CA LYS A 9 13.37 12.22 -4.23
C LYS A 9 12.69 10.86 -4.26
N GLU A 10 13.35 9.82 -4.78
CA GLU A 10 12.82 8.45 -4.84
C GLU A 10 12.56 7.88 -3.44
N VAL A 11 13.54 7.97 -2.53
CA VAL A 11 13.35 7.51 -1.14
C VAL A 11 12.19 8.25 -0.46
N ARG A 12 12.06 9.56 -0.68
CA ARG A 12 10.95 10.34 -0.13
C ARG A 12 9.61 9.90 -0.71
N GLY A 13 9.52 9.73 -2.03
CA GLY A 13 8.30 9.29 -2.69
C GLY A 13 7.85 7.91 -2.23
N ALA A 14 8.80 6.98 -2.09
CA ALA A 14 8.53 5.65 -1.55
C ALA A 14 8.00 5.71 -0.10
N ILE A 15 8.63 6.50 0.78
CA ILE A 15 8.16 6.66 2.17
C ILE A 15 6.76 7.28 2.20
N ILE A 16 6.46 8.26 1.34
CA ILE A 16 5.10 8.82 1.23
C ILE A 16 4.12 7.71 0.87
N GLY A 17 4.42 6.89 -0.14
CA GLY A 17 3.61 5.75 -0.54
C GLY A 17 3.34 4.76 0.60
N MET A 18 4.40 4.32 1.28
CA MET A 18 4.29 3.42 2.43
C MET A 18 3.44 4.05 3.54
N VAL A 19 3.62 5.34 3.84
CA VAL A 19 2.87 6.05 4.89
C VAL A 19 1.43 6.28 4.49
N MET A 20 1.09 6.45 3.22
CA MET A 20 -0.30 6.53 2.79
C MET A 20 -1.03 5.20 2.96
N GLY A 21 -0.32 4.09 2.78
CA GLY A 21 -0.78 2.74 3.10
C GLY A 21 -0.57 2.32 4.56
N ASP A 22 0.07 1.17 4.74
CA ASP A 22 0.16 0.46 6.02
C ASP A 22 1.19 1.03 7.01
N ALA A 23 2.05 1.95 6.56
CA ALA A 23 3.05 2.56 7.42
C ALA A 23 2.51 3.73 8.24
N SER A 24 3.21 4.01 9.33
CA SER A 24 2.90 5.10 10.24
C SER A 24 4.17 5.77 10.74
N LEU A 25 4.12 7.09 10.89
CA LEU A 25 5.19 7.88 11.46
C LEU A 25 4.86 8.20 12.92
N TYR A 26 5.70 7.74 13.83
CA TYR A 26 5.54 8.00 15.27
C TYR A 26 6.60 8.94 15.78
N GLN A 27 6.23 9.76 16.74
CA GLN A 27 7.14 10.57 17.53
C GLN A 27 6.99 10.15 18.98
N GLY A 28 8.10 10.07 19.71
CA GLY A 28 8.05 9.81 21.15
C GLY A 28 7.31 10.91 21.89
N THR A 29 6.82 10.60 23.09
CA THR A 29 6.22 11.57 24.01
C THR A 29 6.99 11.55 25.33
N TYR A 30 7.22 12.71 25.91
CA TYR A 30 7.66 12.84 27.29
C TYR A 30 6.50 12.49 28.25
N ARG A 31 6.80 12.37 29.55
CA ARG A 31 5.81 12.02 30.58
C ARG A 31 4.70 13.08 30.72
N ASP A 32 5.03 14.33 30.46
CA ASP A 32 4.10 15.47 30.45
C ASP A 32 3.24 15.53 29.16
N GLY A 33 3.40 14.57 28.23
CA GLY A 33 2.68 14.52 26.96
C GLY A 33 3.30 15.38 25.85
N SER A 34 4.36 16.14 26.14
CA SER A 34 5.08 16.92 25.12
C SER A 34 5.84 16.00 24.15
N ARG A 35 6.15 16.51 22.96
CA ARG A 35 6.69 15.70 21.85
C ARG A 35 8.21 15.59 21.90
N LYS A 36 8.74 14.38 21.73
CA LYS A 36 10.17 14.08 21.77
C LYS A 36 10.75 13.88 20.37
N GLY A 37 11.63 14.81 19.98
CA GLY A 37 12.62 14.61 18.92
C GLY A 37 12.03 14.37 17.53
N ASN A 38 12.69 13.54 16.74
CA ASN A 38 12.30 13.22 15.37
C ASN A 38 11.28 12.07 15.29
N TYR A 39 10.68 11.91 14.12
CA TYR A 39 9.79 10.79 13.84
C TYR A 39 10.56 9.53 13.44
N LEU A 40 10.02 8.38 13.80
CA LEU A 40 10.40 7.06 13.29
C LEU A 40 9.29 6.50 12.39
N LEU A 41 9.66 5.60 11.50
CA LEU A 41 8.77 4.83 10.64
C LEU A 41 8.51 3.45 11.27
N ASN A 42 7.24 3.07 11.31
CA ASN A 42 6.75 1.78 11.75
C ASN A 42 5.88 1.15 10.66
N MET A 43 6.12 -0.12 10.36
CA MET A 43 5.34 -0.91 9.41
C MET A 43 5.14 -2.31 9.97
N SER A 44 3.93 -2.84 9.80
CA SER A 44 3.61 -4.21 10.16
C SER A 44 2.77 -4.83 9.05
N HIS A 45 3.07 -6.07 8.70
CA HIS A 45 2.27 -6.86 7.77
C HIS A 45 1.99 -8.24 8.38
N SER A 46 1.00 -8.95 7.82
CA SER A 46 0.86 -10.38 8.08
C SER A 46 2.14 -11.12 7.71
N TYR A 47 2.43 -12.24 8.37
CA TYR A 47 3.63 -13.02 8.08
C TYR A 47 3.71 -13.46 6.61
N ARG A 48 2.55 -13.68 5.96
CA ARG A 48 2.47 -14.03 4.52
C ARG A 48 3.04 -12.96 3.59
N GLN A 49 3.08 -11.71 4.04
CA GLN A 49 3.61 -10.56 3.30
C GLN A 49 5.00 -10.14 3.80
N ARG A 50 5.71 -11.00 4.55
CA ARG A 50 7.06 -10.71 5.05
C ARG A 50 8.03 -10.30 3.93
N GLN A 51 8.03 -11.02 2.80
CA GLN A 51 8.89 -10.70 1.65
C GLN A 51 8.61 -9.29 1.10
N TYR A 52 7.35 -8.86 1.10
CA TYR A 52 6.99 -7.50 0.69
C TYR A 52 7.50 -6.46 1.69
N LEU A 53 7.44 -6.74 2.99
CA LEU A 53 8.02 -5.86 4.01
C LEU A 53 9.55 -5.78 3.91
N GLU A 54 10.22 -6.86 3.52
CA GLU A 54 11.65 -6.87 3.20
C GLU A 54 11.98 -6.07 1.93
N HIS A 55 11.13 -6.14 0.91
CA HIS A 55 11.25 -5.26 -0.26
C HIS A 55 11.16 -3.77 0.15
N LYS A 56 10.17 -3.40 0.99
CA LYS A 56 10.07 -2.03 1.54
C LYS A 56 11.30 -1.60 2.34
N ARG A 57 11.85 -2.50 3.16
CA ARG A 57 13.10 -2.28 3.91
C ARG A 57 14.22 -1.86 2.97
N ASP A 58 14.42 -2.60 1.87
CA ASP A 58 15.54 -2.37 0.95
C ASP A 58 15.46 -1.02 0.26
N ILE A 59 14.25 -0.52 0.00
CA ILE A 59 14.04 0.81 -0.60
C ILE A 59 14.56 1.94 0.31
N ILE A 60 14.41 1.79 1.63
CA ILE A 60 14.72 2.84 2.60
C ILE A 60 15.98 2.57 3.44
N ASN A 61 16.65 1.44 3.25
CA ASN A 61 17.78 1.04 4.09
C ASN A 61 18.91 2.08 4.07
N ASP A 62 19.20 2.63 2.90
CA ASP A 62 20.24 3.66 2.69
C ASP A 62 19.92 5.01 3.34
N LEU A 63 18.71 5.18 3.87
CA LEU A 63 18.38 6.36 4.69
C LEU A 63 19.09 6.31 6.06
N PHE A 64 19.50 5.13 6.50
CA PHE A 64 20.06 4.88 7.83
C PHE A 64 21.51 4.41 7.73
N ASP A 65 22.30 4.75 8.74
CA ASP A 65 23.70 4.33 8.91
C ASP A 65 23.82 2.91 9.49
N TYR A 66 22.72 2.17 9.54
CA TYR A 66 22.64 0.81 10.05
C TYR A 66 21.67 -0.02 9.22
N ARG A 67 21.87 -1.34 9.25
CA ARG A 67 20.97 -2.28 8.57
C ARG A 67 19.62 -2.35 9.27
N LEU A 68 18.56 -2.05 8.53
CA LEU A 68 17.20 -2.27 8.97
C LEU A 68 16.88 -3.77 9.04
N ILE A 69 16.12 -4.18 10.07
CA ILE A 69 15.80 -5.59 10.32
C ILE A 69 14.28 -5.75 10.40
N VAL A 70 13.76 -6.68 9.59
CA VAL A 70 12.36 -7.13 9.68
C VAL A 70 12.28 -8.28 10.69
N ARG A 71 11.49 -8.11 11.74
CA ARG A 71 11.34 -9.07 12.84
C ARG A 71 9.96 -9.72 12.79
N ASP A 72 9.89 -11.02 13.03
CA ASP A 72 8.60 -11.67 13.24
C ASP A 72 8.04 -11.33 14.62
N THR A 73 6.73 -11.22 14.68
CA THR A 73 5.98 -10.79 15.86
C THR A 73 4.61 -11.46 15.85
N ILE A 74 3.87 -11.29 16.94
CA ILE A 74 2.48 -11.70 17.04
C ILE A 74 1.62 -10.44 17.07
N ALA A 75 0.69 -10.31 16.12
CA ALA A 75 -0.34 -9.29 16.15
C ALA A 75 -1.54 -9.79 16.97
N LYS A 76 -2.16 -8.91 17.76
CA LYS A 76 -3.38 -9.20 18.52
C LYS A 76 -4.53 -8.38 17.94
N ALA A 77 -5.61 -9.03 17.55
CA ALA A 77 -6.82 -8.37 17.07
C ALA A 77 -8.05 -9.17 17.50
N GLN A 78 -9.04 -8.50 18.09
CA GLN A 78 -10.31 -9.09 18.53
C GLN A 78 -10.12 -10.37 19.39
N GLY A 79 -9.19 -10.34 20.35
CA GLY A 79 -8.89 -11.47 21.23
C GLY A 79 -8.14 -12.64 20.57
N LYS A 80 -7.85 -12.57 19.27
CA LYS A 80 -7.08 -13.57 18.52
C LYS A 80 -5.64 -13.10 18.27
N THR A 81 -4.74 -14.05 18.08
CA THR A 81 -3.34 -13.82 17.73
C THR A 81 -3.07 -14.26 16.30
N TYR A 82 -2.22 -13.51 15.60
CA TYR A 82 -1.86 -13.77 14.22
C TYR A 82 -0.35 -13.60 14.02
N PRO A 83 0.33 -14.53 13.32
CA PRO A 83 1.70 -14.33 12.90
C PRO A 83 1.83 -13.08 12.02
N ALA A 84 2.77 -12.21 12.38
CA ALA A 84 3.02 -10.96 11.70
C ALA A 84 4.52 -10.70 11.58
N SER A 85 4.89 -9.75 10.73
CA SER A 85 6.25 -9.24 10.63
C SER A 85 6.24 -7.73 10.75
N ARG A 86 7.26 -7.17 11.40
CA ARG A 86 7.36 -5.75 11.72
C ARG A 86 8.71 -5.19 11.35
N LEU A 87 8.70 -3.96 10.82
CA LEU A 87 9.87 -3.14 10.61
C LEU A 87 9.71 -1.84 11.40
N LEU A 88 10.70 -1.56 12.25
CA LEU A 88 10.78 -0.34 13.04
C LEU A 88 12.13 0.33 12.82
N THR A 89 12.10 1.62 12.53
CA THR A 89 13.31 2.43 12.32
C THR A 89 13.69 3.22 13.58
N ARG A 90 14.90 3.77 13.61
CA ARG A 90 15.26 4.86 14.52
C ARG A 90 14.63 6.16 14.01
N VAL A 91 14.55 7.16 14.90
CA VAL A 91 14.05 8.48 14.53
C VAL A 91 14.97 9.15 13.50
N HIS A 92 14.41 9.89 12.55
CA HIS A 92 15.20 10.54 11.50
C HIS A 92 14.59 11.89 11.04
N PRO A 93 15.39 12.96 10.83
CA PRO A 93 14.88 14.27 10.42
C PRO A 93 14.06 14.26 9.11
N ARG A 94 14.44 13.42 8.14
CA ARG A 94 13.68 13.27 6.87
C ARG A 94 12.30 12.66 7.10
N LEU A 95 12.12 11.81 8.11
CA LEU A 95 10.80 11.29 8.49
C LEU A 95 9.97 12.40 9.15
N SER A 96 10.57 13.23 10.01
CA SER A 96 9.90 14.40 10.58
C SER A 96 9.45 15.39 9.51
N PHE A 97 10.28 15.61 8.49
CA PHE A 97 9.96 16.49 7.36
C PHE A 97 8.71 16.02 6.59
N ILE A 98 8.55 14.70 6.42
CA ILE A 98 7.38 14.09 5.80
C ILE A 98 6.17 14.16 6.73
N ALA A 99 6.34 13.79 8.01
CA ALA A 99 5.27 13.76 9.00
C ALA A 99 4.56 15.12 9.13
N LYS A 100 5.34 16.21 9.21
CA LYS A 100 4.82 17.59 9.33
C LYS A 100 3.94 18.04 8.16
N ARG A 101 3.92 17.32 7.04
CA ARG A 101 3.16 17.66 5.83
C ARG A 101 2.03 16.68 5.49
N ILE A 102 1.98 15.55 6.18
CA ILE A 102 0.97 14.51 5.99
C ILE A 102 0.02 14.47 7.19
N TYR A 103 0.51 14.75 8.40
CA TYR A 103 -0.31 14.76 9.61
C TYR A 103 -0.81 16.17 9.90
N ILE A 104 -2.09 16.42 9.63
CA ILE A 104 -2.80 17.66 9.97
C ILE A 104 -3.70 17.35 11.17
N ASP A 105 -3.60 18.14 12.23
CA ASP A 105 -4.32 17.89 13.50
C ASP A 105 -4.15 16.46 14.03
N ARG A 106 -2.93 15.92 13.88
CA ARG A 106 -2.53 14.56 14.26
C ARG A 106 -3.22 13.44 13.47
N LYS A 107 -4.00 13.77 12.45
CA LYS A 107 -4.62 12.80 11.53
C LYS A 107 -3.83 12.73 10.24
N LYS A 108 -3.61 11.52 9.73
CA LYS A 108 -3.02 11.30 8.41
C LYS A 108 -4.00 11.86 7.35
N ARG A 109 -3.49 12.67 6.43
CA ARG A 109 -4.26 13.29 5.35
C ARG A 109 -3.60 13.05 3.99
N ILE A 110 -4.41 12.93 2.95
CA ILE A 110 -3.93 12.99 1.56
C ILE A 110 -3.81 14.48 1.22
N THR A 111 -2.58 15.00 1.26
CA THR A 111 -2.31 16.41 0.97
C THR A 111 -1.79 16.60 -0.45
N GLN A 112 -2.02 17.77 -1.04
CA GLN A 112 -1.44 18.10 -2.35
C GLN A 112 0.08 17.92 -2.34
N TRP A 113 0.74 18.33 -1.24
CA TRP A 113 2.18 18.13 -1.08
C TRP A 113 2.58 16.65 -1.18
N ALA A 114 1.82 15.73 -0.57
CA ALA A 114 2.10 14.32 -0.67
C ALA A 114 1.95 13.82 -2.12
N LEU A 115 0.90 14.25 -2.82
CA LEU A 115 0.63 13.89 -4.21
C LEU A 115 1.67 14.46 -5.19
N ASP A 116 2.22 15.64 -4.92
CA ASP A 116 3.28 16.23 -5.73
C ASP A 116 4.65 15.56 -5.52
N ASN A 117 4.83 14.89 -4.37
CA ASN A 117 6.11 14.33 -3.96
C ASN A 117 6.15 12.79 -3.96
N ILE A 118 5.01 12.13 -4.15
CA ILE A 118 4.93 10.69 -4.38
C ILE A 118 5.48 10.36 -5.77
N THR A 119 6.38 9.39 -5.84
CA THR A 119 6.88 8.82 -7.10
C THR A 119 5.95 7.71 -7.57
N ASP A 120 6.11 7.24 -8.81
CA ASP A 120 5.34 6.11 -9.32
C ASP A 120 5.61 4.84 -8.49
N GLU A 121 6.83 4.65 -7.98
CA GLU A 121 7.14 3.61 -7.00
C GLU A 121 6.39 3.81 -5.68
N GLY A 122 6.32 5.04 -5.16
CA GLY A 122 5.51 5.34 -3.98
C GLY A 122 4.03 5.05 -4.21
N LEU A 123 3.50 5.40 -5.38
CA LEU A 123 2.12 5.13 -5.76
C LEU A 123 1.86 3.62 -5.85
N ALA A 124 2.81 2.86 -6.39
CA ALA A 124 2.77 1.41 -6.40
C ALA A 124 2.72 0.86 -4.98
N LEU A 125 3.62 1.28 -4.08
CA LEU A 125 3.62 0.83 -2.68
C LEU A 125 2.29 1.13 -1.97
N TRP A 126 1.69 2.30 -2.22
CA TRP A 126 0.38 2.63 -1.66
C TRP A 126 -0.72 1.70 -2.20
N TRP A 127 -0.75 1.44 -3.50
CA TRP A 127 -1.67 0.46 -4.08
C TRP A 127 -1.44 -0.96 -3.54
N LEU A 128 -0.19 -1.37 -3.38
CA LEU A 128 0.13 -2.71 -2.91
C LEU A 128 -0.23 -2.90 -1.42
N ASP A 129 -0.40 -1.82 -0.66
CA ASP A 129 -0.91 -1.84 0.71
C ASP A 129 -2.45 -1.88 0.70
N ASP A 130 -3.10 -0.85 0.16
CA ASP A 130 -4.56 -0.62 0.33
C ASP A 130 -5.40 -1.02 -0.88
N GLY A 131 -4.77 -1.29 -2.01
CA GLY A 131 -5.41 -1.69 -3.26
C GLY A 131 -5.81 -3.16 -3.26
N CYS A 132 -6.93 -3.44 -3.91
CA CYS A 132 -7.44 -4.78 -4.12
C CYS A 132 -7.90 -4.94 -5.57
N LEU A 133 -7.49 -6.04 -6.20
CA LEU A 133 -7.97 -6.47 -7.50
C LEU A 133 -8.89 -7.67 -7.33
N HIS A 134 -10.16 -7.49 -7.67
CA HIS A 134 -11.14 -8.56 -7.73
C HIS A 134 -11.37 -8.96 -9.18
N LEU A 135 -11.04 -10.20 -9.54
CA LEU A 135 -11.32 -10.76 -10.85
C LEU A 135 -12.48 -11.75 -10.75
N ASN A 136 -13.36 -11.73 -11.75
CA ASN A 136 -14.40 -12.72 -11.89
C ASN A 136 -13.80 -14.10 -12.18
N LYS A 137 -14.61 -15.15 -11.99
CA LYS A 137 -14.22 -16.52 -12.35
C LYS A 137 -15.07 -17.00 -13.53
N PRO A 138 -14.48 -17.18 -14.72
CA PRO A 138 -13.08 -16.94 -15.08
C PRO A 138 -12.77 -15.43 -15.31
N PRO A 139 -11.50 -14.98 -15.29
CA PRO A 139 -11.12 -13.55 -15.32
C PRO A 139 -11.67 -12.78 -16.53
N GLN A 140 -11.92 -13.45 -17.64
CA GLN A 140 -12.48 -12.87 -18.86
C GLN A 140 -13.89 -12.30 -18.66
N LYS A 141 -14.60 -12.72 -17.59
CA LYS A 141 -15.88 -12.11 -17.19
C LYS A 141 -15.71 -10.72 -16.56
N GLY A 142 -14.49 -10.19 -16.48
CA GLY A 142 -14.19 -8.86 -15.95
C GLY A 142 -13.72 -8.90 -14.50
N GLY A 143 -13.79 -7.73 -13.87
CA GLY A 143 -13.30 -7.52 -12.51
C GLY A 143 -13.31 -6.05 -12.13
N ASP A 144 -12.96 -5.79 -10.89
CA ASP A 144 -12.92 -4.48 -10.28
C ASP A 144 -11.59 -4.24 -9.57
N MET A 145 -11.08 -3.02 -9.67
CA MET A 145 -10.09 -2.48 -8.73
C MET A 145 -10.81 -1.69 -7.64
N ILE A 146 -10.36 -1.88 -6.40
CA ILE A 146 -10.85 -1.18 -5.22
C ILE A 146 -9.64 -0.60 -4.49
N TRP A 147 -9.67 0.68 -4.14
CA TRP A 147 -8.64 1.31 -3.31
C TRP A 147 -9.23 1.71 -1.96
N GLY A 148 -8.78 1.05 -0.89
CA GLY A 148 -9.31 1.21 0.45
C GLY A 148 -8.89 2.50 1.15
N THR A 149 -9.53 3.63 0.85
CA THR A 149 -9.22 4.94 1.46
C THR A 149 -10.06 5.26 2.70
N TYR A 150 -10.58 4.25 3.41
CA TYR A 150 -11.63 4.42 4.42
C TYR A 150 -11.26 5.32 5.60
N GLY A 151 -9.96 5.46 5.90
CA GLY A 151 -9.44 6.30 6.99
C GLY A 151 -9.32 7.79 6.64
N PHE A 152 -9.54 8.16 5.37
CA PHE A 152 -9.43 9.54 4.91
C PHE A 152 -10.82 10.19 4.81
N PRO A 153 -10.91 11.50 5.09
CA PRO A 153 -12.15 12.24 4.90
C PRO A 153 -12.46 12.41 3.41
N LYS A 154 -13.71 12.77 3.09
CA LYS A 154 -14.19 12.75 1.70
C LYS A 154 -13.37 13.67 0.78
N GLU A 155 -13.01 14.84 1.27
CA GLU A 155 -12.24 15.85 0.52
C GLU A 155 -10.84 15.34 0.13
N ASP A 156 -10.20 14.51 0.97
CA ASP A 156 -8.92 13.89 0.67
C ASP A 156 -9.05 12.86 -0.45
N VAL A 157 -10.14 12.09 -0.44
CA VAL A 157 -10.43 11.08 -1.47
C VAL A 157 -10.84 11.75 -2.79
N GLU A 158 -11.56 12.88 -2.73
CA GLU A 158 -11.86 13.72 -3.90
C GLU A 158 -10.60 14.32 -4.51
N LEU A 159 -9.67 14.80 -3.68
CA LEU A 159 -8.37 15.29 -4.11
C LEU A 159 -7.56 14.19 -4.81
N MET A 160 -7.43 13.02 -4.16
CA MET A 160 -6.73 11.86 -4.73
C MET A 160 -7.32 11.45 -6.08
N ARG A 161 -8.65 11.35 -6.18
CA ARG A 161 -9.33 10.99 -7.43
C ARG A 161 -9.00 11.98 -8.54
N SER A 162 -9.12 13.27 -8.27
CA SER A 162 -8.90 14.31 -9.29
C SER A 162 -7.45 14.28 -9.76
N TRP A 163 -6.50 14.18 -8.83
CA TRP A 163 -5.08 14.03 -9.15
C TRP A 163 -4.76 12.78 -9.98
N LEU A 164 -5.38 11.63 -9.69
CA LEU A 164 -5.20 10.41 -10.50
C LEU A 164 -5.74 10.58 -11.93
N THR A 165 -6.88 11.25 -12.08
CA THR A 165 -7.44 11.57 -13.39
C THR A 165 -6.50 12.51 -14.16
N ASP A 166 -6.06 13.60 -13.53
CA ASP A 166 -5.27 14.64 -14.20
C ASP A 166 -3.88 14.15 -14.59
N LYS A 167 -3.22 13.41 -13.68
CA LYS A 167 -1.82 12.97 -13.88
C LYS A 167 -1.72 11.73 -14.77
N TYR A 168 -2.66 10.80 -14.69
CA TYR A 168 -2.55 9.48 -15.30
C TYR A 168 -3.74 9.09 -16.19
N GLY A 169 -4.78 9.91 -16.28
CA GLY A 169 -6.01 9.57 -16.98
C GLY A 169 -6.81 8.43 -16.34
N ILE A 170 -6.59 8.16 -15.04
CA ILE A 170 -7.25 7.07 -14.29
C ILE A 170 -8.50 7.60 -13.60
N ASN A 171 -9.66 7.20 -14.12
CA ASN A 171 -10.94 7.76 -13.72
C ASN A 171 -11.66 6.87 -12.71
N LEU A 172 -11.61 7.20 -11.42
CA LEU A 172 -12.20 6.38 -10.34
C LEU A 172 -13.54 6.91 -9.80
N HIS A 173 -14.43 6.02 -9.32
CA HIS A 173 -15.63 6.43 -8.58
C HIS A 173 -15.39 6.41 -7.08
N ILE A 174 -15.89 7.44 -6.39
CA ILE A 174 -15.93 7.48 -4.92
C ILE A 174 -17.21 6.81 -4.46
N LEU A 175 -17.07 5.82 -3.59
CA LEU A 175 -18.19 5.09 -2.99
C LEU A 175 -18.08 5.18 -1.46
N LYS A 176 -19.22 5.12 -0.77
CA LYS A 176 -19.29 5.12 0.69
C LYS A 176 -19.53 3.70 1.19
N HIS A 177 -18.72 3.24 2.13
CA HIS A 177 -18.90 1.94 2.74
C HIS A 177 -20.01 1.98 3.78
N LYS A 178 -21.03 1.12 3.63
CA LYS A 178 -22.26 1.17 4.45
C LYS A 178 -22.00 1.00 5.95
N ARG A 179 -21.04 0.14 6.33
CA ARG A 179 -20.77 -0.20 7.73
C ARG A 179 -19.84 0.78 8.43
N SER A 180 -18.74 1.17 7.79
CA SER A 180 -17.75 2.06 8.41
C SER A 180 -18.03 3.55 8.16
N GLY A 181 -18.87 3.87 7.18
CA GLY A 181 -19.11 5.25 6.75
C GLY A 181 -17.96 5.89 5.96
N GLY A 182 -16.80 5.22 5.88
CA GLY A 182 -15.63 5.68 5.15
C GLY A 182 -15.78 5.61 3.62
N TYR A 183 -14.91 6.30 2.91
CA TYR A 183 -14.94 6.40 1.45
C TYR A 183 -13.85 5.53 0.81
N TYR A 184 -14.13 4.97 -0.37
CA TYR A 184 -13.18 4.19 -1.15
C TYR A 184 -13.33 4.47 -2.64
N LEU A 185 -12.28 4.19 -3.40
CA LEU A 185 -12.28 4.34 -4.85
C LEU A 185 -12.54 2.99 -5.52
N LYS A 186 -13.35 2.98 -6.58
CA LYS A 186 -13.66 1.74 -7.33
C LYS A 186 -13.84 1.99 -8.82
N ARG A 187 -13.30 1.10 -9.65
CA ARG A 187 -13.64 0.96 -11.08
C ARG A 187 -13.49 -0.47 -11.58
N GLY A 188 -14.00 -0.70 -12.79
CA GLY A 188 -13.82 -1.94 -13.51
C GLY A 188 -12.43 -2.14 -14.09
N LEU A 189 -12.26 -3.29 -14.72
CA LEU A 189 -11.00 -3.83 -15.23
C LEU A 189 -10.24 -2.91 -16.21
N SER A 190 -10.92 -2.10 -17.01
CA SER A 190 -10.25 -1.21 -17.98
C SER A 190 -9.34 -0.19 -17.30
N GLU A 191 -9.81 0.44 -16.22
CA GLU A 191 -9.00 1.37 -15.42
C GLU A 191 -7.94 0.62 -14.62
N ALA A 192 -8.25 -0.60 -14.14
CA ALA A 192 -7.28 -1.46 -13.46
C ALA A 192 -6.08 -1.81 -14.35
N LEU A 193 -6.31 -2.10 -15.63
CA LEU A 193 -5.24 -2.37 -16.60
C LEU A 193 -4.37 -1.14 -16.85
N LYS A 194 -4.98 0.04 -17.08
CA LYS A 194 -4.24 1.30 -17.26
C LYS A 194 -3.37 1.59 -16.04
N PHE A 195 -3.94 1.49 -14.85
CA PHE A 195 -3.21 1.73 -13.61
C PHE A 195 -2.09 0.71 -13.40
N SER A 196 -2.33 -0.56 -13.72
CA SER A 196 -1.35 -1.63 -13.57
C SER A 196 -0.10 -1.39 -14.41
N GLU A 197 -0.20 -0.82 -15.61
CA GLU A 197 0.99 -0.48 -16.43
C GLU A 197 1.93 0.52 -15.72
N ILE A 198 1.37 1.45 -14.92
CA ILE A 198 2.14 2.46 -14.19
C ILE A 198 2.93 1.81 -13.04
N VAL A 199 2.28 0.93 -12.28
CA VAL A 199 2.85 0.36 -11.04
C VAL A 199 3.60 -0.96 -11.26
N ARG A 200 3.43 -1.62 -12.41
CA ARG A 200 4.05 -2.91 -12.75
C ARG A 200 5.57 -2.93 -12.60
N PRO A 201 6.33 -1.87 -12.99
CA PRO A 201 7.79 -1.87 -12.84
C PRO A 201 8.26 -1.92 -11.39
N TYR A 202 7.41 -1.51 -10.45
CA TYR A 202 7.72 -1.39 -9.02
C TYR A 202 7.05 -2.46 -8.16
N THR A 203 6.34 -3.40 -8.79
CA THR A 203 5.60 -4.45 -8.06
C THR A 203 6.49 -5.68 -7.87
N PRO A 204 6.85 -6.06 -6.62
CA PRO A 204 7.61 -7.27 -6.37
C PRO A 204 6.77 -8.52 -6.63
N ASP A 205 7.43 -9.64 -6.93
CA ASP A 205 6.78 -10.90 -7.29
C ASP A 205 5.77 -11.38 -6.25
N SER A 206 6.10 -11.22 -4.96
CA SER A 206 5.22 -11.58 -3.84
C SER A 206 3.89 -10.81 -3.83
N MET A 207 3.75 -9.74 -4.61
CA MET A 207 2.56 -8.87 -4.67
C MET A 207 1.94 -8.76 -6.07
N ARG A 208 2.43 -9.52 -7.06
CA ARG A 208 1.92 -9.50 -8.45
C ARG A 208 0.42 -9.78 -8.56
N TYR A 209 -0.13 -10.56 -7.63
CA TYR A 209 -1.56 -10.85 -7.57
C TYR A 209 -2.45 -9.61 -7.36
N LYS A 210 -1.90 -8.47 -6.95
CA LYS A 210 -2.62 -7.20 -6.78
C LYS A 210 -2.73 -6.36 -8.06
N ILE A 211 -2.09 -6.75 -9.16
CA ILE A 211 -2.13 -5.99 -10.42
C ILE A 211 -2.73 -6.83 -11.54
N ALA A 212 -3.36 -6.16 -12.51
CA ALA A 212 -3.96 -6.79 -13.67
C ALA A 212 -2.94 -6.88 -14.81
N GLU A 213 -2.91 -8.03 -15.50
CA GLU A 213 -2.09 -8.22 -16.68
C GLU A 213 -2.96 -8.60 -17.88
N ARG A 214 -2.65 -8.04 -19.06
CA ARG A 214 -3.39 -8.34 -20.28
C ARG A 214 -3.39 -9.83 -20.63
N SER A 215 -2.30 -10.53 -20.31
CA SER A 215 -2.14 -11.98 -20.48
C SER A 215 -3.25 -12.79 -19.78
N MET A 216 -3.84 -12.28 -18.70
CA MET A 216 -4.94 -12.93 -17.99
C MET A 216 -6.24 -13.00 -18.80
N PHE A 217 -6.34 -12.24 -19.91
CA PHE A 217 -7.59 -12.02 -20.65
C PHE A 217 -7.50 -12.40 -22.14
N VAL A 218 -6.34 -12.87 -22.62
CA VAL A 218 -6.19 -13.34 -24.01
C VAL A 218 -6.70 -14.79 -24.10
N GLN A 219 -7.60 -15.08 -25.05
CA GLN A 219 -7.82 -16.46 -25.50
C GLN A 219 -6.70 -16.81 -26.48
N GLY A 220 -5.85 -17.79 -26.14
CA GLY A 220 -4.91 -18.40 -27.07
C GLY A 220 -5.41 -19.78 -27.49
N PRO A 221 -5.22 -20.21 -28.75
CA PRO A 221 -5.57 -21.56 -29.23
C PRO A 221 -4.68 -22.68 -28.64
N TYR A 222 -3.71 -22.34 -27.79
CA TYR A 222 -2.85 -23.29 -27.08
C TYR A 222 -3.18 -23.30 -25.58
N SER A 223 -4.28 -23.94 -25.22
CA SER A 223 -4.39 -24.54 -23.91
C SER A 223 -3.60 -25.85 -23.91
N LEU A 224 -2.32 -25.83 -23.55
CA LEU A 224 -1.60 -27.01 -23.03
C LEU A 224 -0.22 -26.58 -22.50
N SER A 225 -0.09 -26.49 -21.18
CA SER A 225 0.71 -27.48 -20.45
C SER A 225 0.51 -27.26 -18.95
N ASN A 226 -0.09 -28.25 -18.31
CA ASN A 226 -0.05 -28.46 -16.88
C ASN A 226 1.39 -28.33 -16.38
N ASN A 227 1.68 -27.28 -15.60
CA ASN A 227 2.73 -27.26 -14.57
C ASN A 227 2.61 -26.00 -13.72
N LEU A 228 1.50 -25.92 -12.99
CA LEU A 228 1.42 -25.18 -11.72
C LEU A 228 0.74 -26.13 -10.73
N GLN A 229 1.44 -27.22 -10.39
CA GLN A 229 1.11 -27.98 -9.19
C GLN A 229 1.35 -27.06 -7.98
N ASN A 230 0.26 -26.79 -7.28
CA ASN A 230 0.19 -26.54 -5.85
C ASN A 230 1.06 -25.41 -5.27
N SER A 231 0.51 -24.19 -5.33
CA SER A 231 0.41 -23.38 -4.11
C SER A 231 -1.06 -23.07 -3.88
N ALA A 232 -1.71 -23.85 -3.02
CA ALA A 232 -3.12 -23.73 -2.69
C ALA A 232 -3.51 -22.27 -2.39
N ARG A 233 -4.49 -21.74 -3.12
CA ARG A 233 -5.22 -20.53 -2.72
C ARG A 233 -5.97 -20.88 -1.44
N PRO A 234 -5.71 -20.27 -0.27
CA PRO A 234 -6.65 -20.39 0.82
C PRO A 234 -7.94 -19.63 0.41
N PRO A 235 -9.12 -20.23 0.60
CA PRO A 235 -10.37 -19.53 0.34
C PRO A 235 -10.46 -18.33 1.28
N LEU A 236 -10.69 -17.14 0.73
CA LEU A 236 -11.16 -16.00 1.51
C LEU A 236 -12.56 -16.36 2.01
N ARG A 237 -12.73 -16.53 3.32
CA ARG A 237 -14.06 -16.71 3.91
C ARG A 237 -14.77 -15.36 3.90
N GLY A 238 -16.11 -15.37 3.86
CA GLY A 238 -16.94 -14.17 3.74
C GLY A 238 -16.67 -13.07 4.79
N ASP A 239 -16.03 -13.40 5.91
CA ASP A 239 -15.63 -12.47 6.96
C ASP A 239 -14.34 -11.69 6.65
N ASP A 240 -13.51 -12.16 5.70
CA ASP A 240 -12.22 -11.54 5.34
C ASP A 240 -12.37 -10.30 4.43
N MET A 241 -13.53 -10.10 3.82
CA MET A 241 -13.81 -8.89 3.02
C MET A 241 -13.88 -7.61 3.88
N VAL A 242 -14.08 -7.75 5.19
CA VAL A 242 -14.08 -6.63 6.14
C VAL A 242 -12.68 -6.41 6.74
N HIS A 243 -11.76 -7.38 6.60
CA HIS A 243 -10.40 -7.31 7.17
C HIS A 243 -9.29 -7.09 6.13
N ALA A 244 -9.52 -7.37 4.85
CA ALA A 244 -8.61 -6.99 3.75
C ALA A 244 -8.69 -5.49 3.39
N CYS A 245 -9.69 -4.79 3.94
CA CYS A 245 -9.92 -3.36 3.78
C CYS A 245 -9.73 -2.66 5.14
N GLY A 246 -8.47 -2.43 5.52
CA GLY A 246 -8.05 -1.45 6.53
C GLY A 246 -8.69 -1.56 7.93
N ASN A 247 -7.96 -2.16 8.87
CA ASN A 247 -8.01 -1.68 10.26
C ASN A 247 -7.27 -0.33 10.30
N ALA A 248 -7.98 0.76 10.02
CA ALA A 248 -7.53 2.09 10.39
C ALA A 248 -7.63 2.21 11.92
N GLY A 249 -6.48 2.13 12.59
CA GLY A 249 -6.29 2.67 13.93
C GLY A 249 -5.77 4.10 13.85
#